data_AF-A0A518LQN0-F1
#
_entry.id   AF-A0A518LQN0-F1
#
_cell.length_a   1.000
_cell.length_b   1.000
_cell.length_c   1.000
_cell.angle_alpha   90.00
_cell.angle_beta   90.00
_cell.angle_gamma   90.00
#
_symmetry.space_group_name_H-M   'P 1'
#
loop_
_entity.id
_entity.type
_entity.pdbx_description
1 polymer ?
#
loop_
_entity_poly.entity_id
_entity_poly.type
_entity_poly.pdbx_seq_one_letter_code
_entity_poly.pdbx_strand_id
1 'polypeptide(L)'
;MANSRTSDKYTLKRLLLKLDECHGPVRPADLFSALERFRPAAGELSKYQAFHRGKYRRNLIHTGPGYQAWLLCWKRGQFSPIHDHTGSACGVRVIQGVATETPYRKRRDGRLVRGRAKTHPTGTVIASIDADIHAMGCLPDAANDLISLHIYSPALTGMKFYSEDLVVKVTPSRRRRIATAPAATLRVAERTTKRPLAGAGRPSRARRA
;
A
#
# COMPACT_ATOMS: atom_id res chain seq x y z
N MET A 1 3.63 -4.14 46.46
CA MET A 1 3.79 -2.87 45.72
C MET A 1 3.48 -3.13 44.24
N ALA A 2 2.29 -2.75 43.79
CA ALA A 2 1.88 -2.92 42.40
C ALA A 2 2.46 -1.77 41.56
N ASN A 3 3.50 -2.06 40.78
CA ASN A 3 4.09 -1.06 39.88
C ASN A 3 3.23 -0.97 38.61
N SER A 4 2.22 -0.10 38.66
CA SER A 4 1.30 0.23 37.58
C SER A 4 2.06 0.93 36.44
N ARG A 5 2.73 0.15 35.58
CA ARG A 5 3.06 0.61 34.23
C ARG A 5 1.78 0.55 33.42
N THR A 6 1.01 1.65 33.44
CA THR A 6 0.12 1.97 32.32
C THR A 6 0.99 1.98 31.07
N SER A 7 1.00 0.88 30.32
CA SER A 7 1.75 0.78 29.08
C SER A 7 1.20 1.86 28.16
N ASP A 8 2.04 2.81 27.79
CA ASP A 8 1.69 3.94 26.94
C ASP A 8 1.03 3.44 25.64
N LYS A 9 -0.30 3.52 25.61
CA LYS A 9 -1.13 3.14 24.47
C LYS A 9 -0.96 4.17 23.36
N TYR A 10 -0.86 3.70 22.12
CA TYR A 10 -0.79 4.58 20.96
C TYR A 10 -2.17 4.70 20.32
N THR A 11 -2.66 5.94 20.19
CA THR A 11 -3.68 6.32 19.20
C THR A 11 -3.08 6.27 17.80
N LEU A 12 -3.88 6.42 16.74
CA LEU A 12 -3.37 6.47 15.38
C LEU A 12 -2.41 7.65 15.22
N LYS A 13 -2.79 8.82 15.73
CA LYS A 13 -1.91 10.01 15.70
C LYS A 13 -0.55 9.73 16.36
N ARG A 14 -0.56 9.12 17.56
CA ARG A 14 0.69 8.82 18.29
C ARG A 14 1.53 7.76 17.58
N LEU A 15 0.89 6.75 16.99
CA LEU A 15 1.56 5.73 16.19
C LEU A 15 2.27 6.37 14.98
N LEU A 16 1.58 7.20 14.21
CA LEU A 16 2.15 7.82 13.00
C LEU A 16 3.29 8.78 13.36
N LEU A 17 3.11 9.64 14.36
CA LEU A 17 4.18 10.52 14.83
C LEU A 17 5.43 9.74 15.23
N LYS A 18 5.27 8.61 15.93
CA LYS A 18 6.40 7.81 16.37
C LYS A 18 7.16 7.16 15.20
N LEU A 19 6.46 6.77 14.14
CA LEU A 19 7.07 6.19 12.95
C LEU A 19 7.66 7.25 12.02
N ASP A 20 7.10 8.45 11.99
CA ASP A 20 7.61 9.59 11.22
C ASP A 20 8.95 10.13 11.78
N GLU A 21 9.26 9.86 13.06
CA GLU A 21 10.59 10.10 13.65
C GLU A 21 11.69 9.25 12.98
N CYS A 22 11.34 8.18 12.27
CA CYS A 22 12.29 7.40 11.48
C CYS A 22 12.53 8.10 10.13
N HIS A 23 13.70 8.71 9.95
CA HIS A 23 14.11 9.39 8.71
C HIS A 23 14.52 8.42 7.56
N GLY A 24 13.97 7.20 7.55
CA GLY A 24 14.26 6.12 6.60
C GLY A 24 13.39 4.90 6.89
N PRO A 25 13.66 3.72 6.30
CA PRO A 25 12.92 2.50 6.61
C PRO A 25 12.91 2.24 8.12
N VAL A 26 11.71 2.13 8.68
CA VAL A 26 11.46 1.67 10.06
C VAL A 26 11.98 0.25 10.21
N ARG A 27 12.79 0.01 11.25
CA ARG A 27 13.31 -1.33 11.55
C ARG A 27 12.17 -2.27 11.99
N PRO A 28 12.21 -3.57 11.65
CA PRO A 28 11.15 -4.51 12.02
C PRO A 28 10.81 -4.55 13.52
N ALA A 29 11.82 -4.45 14.39
CA ALA A 29 11.63 -4.46 15.84
C ALA A 29 10.88 -3.21 16.35
N ASP A 30 11.20 -2.04 15.81
CA ASP A 30 10.52 -0.78 16.17
C ASP A 30 9.07 -0.79 15.67
N LEU A 31 8.86 -1.32 14.46
CA LEU A 31 7.53 -1.49 13.90
C LEU A 31 6.66 -2.41 14.76
N PHE A 32 7.19 -3.57 15.13
CA PHE A 32 6.51 -4.52 16.01
C PHE A 32 6.17 -3.88 17.36
N SER A 33 7.14 -3.21 18.00
CA SER A 33 6.94 -2.52 19.28
C SER A 33 5.85 -1.45 19.21
N ALA A 34 5.81 -0.67 18.12
CA ALA A 34 4.82 0.36 17.91
C ALA A 34 3.40 -0.21 17.72
N LEU A 35 3.26 -1.30 16.95
CA LEU A 35 1.98 -1.98 16.74
C LEU A 35 1.48 -2.69 18.01
N GLU A 36 2.38 -3.23 18.82
CA GLU A 36 2.03 -3.83 20.12
C GLU A 36 1.41 -2.81 21.08
N ARG A 37 1.83 -1.55 21.00
CA ARG A 37 1.29 -0.43 21.79
C ARG A 37 0.04 0.19 21.17
N PHE A 38 -0.23 -0.06 19.89
CA PHE A 38 -1.35 0.54 19.17
C PHE A 38 -2.70 0.03 19.69
N ARG A 39 -3.51 0.95 20.23
CA ARG A 39 -4.87 0.72 20.73
C ARG A 39 -5.73 1.89 20.23
N PRO A 40 -6.31 1.79 19.01
CA PRO A 40 -7.08 2.89 18.44
C PRO A 40 -8.30 3.21 19.30
N ALA A 41 -8.65 4.49 19.38
CA ALA A 41 -9.89 4.90 20.01
C ALA A 41 -11.10 4.43 19.18
N ALA A 42 -12.26 4.31 19.84
CA ALA A 42 -13.50 3.95 19.15
C ALA A 42 -13.76 4.94 18.00
N GLY A 43 -14.04 4.41 16.79
CA GLY A 43 -14.30 5.22 15.60
C GLY A 43 -13.07 5.90 14.97
N GLU A 44 -11.87 5.85 15.57
CA GLU A 44 -10.68 6.54 15.06
C GLU A 44 -10.29 6.12 13.64
N LEU A 45 -10.56 4.86 13.29
CA LEU A 45 -10.25 4.28 11.98
C LEU A 45 -11.42 4.34 10.98
N SER A 46 -12.60 4.80 11.40
CA SER A 46 -13.85 4.72 10.63
C SER A 46 -13.74 5.37 9.24
N LYS A 47 -13.11 6.55 9.13
CA LYS A 47 -12.91 7.26 7.86
C LYS A 47 -12.07 6.50 6.83
N TYR A 48 -11.28 5.52 7.26
CA TYR A 48 -10.48 4.65 6.38
C TYR A 48 -11.12 3.28 6.17
N GLN A 49 -12.19 2.95 6.90
CA GLN A 49 -12.88 1.67 6.77
C GLN A 49 -13.79 1.68 5.56
N ALA A 50 -13.31 1.08 4.47
CA ALA A 50 -14.14 0.83 3.31
C ALA A 50 -13.94 -0.60 2.82
N PHE A 51 -15.05 -1.32 2.67
CA PHE A 51 -15.09 -2.68 2.15
C PHE A 51 -15.41 -2.70 0.67
N HIS A 52 -15.14 -3.83 0.02
CA HIS A 52 -15.58 -4.12 -1.33
C HIS A 52 -16.12 -5.56 -1.39
N ARG A 53 -17.20 -5.80 -2.15
CA ARG A 53 -17.88 -7.11 -2.16
C ARG A 53 -17.06 -8.21 -2.85
N GLY A 54 -16.44 -7.90 -3.98
CA GLY A 54 -15.74 -8.89 -4.81
C GLY A 54 -14.27 -9.16 -4.46
N LYS A 55 -13.66 -8.33 -3.61
CA LYS A 55 -12.25 -8.46 -3.19
C LYS A 55 -12.01 -7.66 -1.92
N TYR A 56 -10.97 -8.02 -1.17
CA TYR A 56 -10.53 -7.18 -0.07
C TYR A 56 -10.08 -5.81 -0.57
N ARG A 57 -10.15 -4.81 0.30
CA ARG A 57 -9.78 -3.43 -0.03
C ARG A 57 -8.63 -2.96 0.84
N ARG A 58 -7.66 -2.30 0.21
CA ARG A 58 -6.56 -1.58 0.87
C ARG A 58 -6.91 -0.10 0.87
N ASN A 59 -7.02 0.51 2.05
CA ASN A 59 -7.35 1.91 2.22
C ASN A 59 -6.13 2.64 2.79
N LEU A 60 -5.50 3.54 2.01
CA LEU A 60 -4.30 4.25 2.46
C LEU A 60 -4.67 5.14 3.65
N ILE A 61 -3.90 5.04 4.74
CA ILE A 61 -4.03 5.92 5.91
C ILE A 61 -3.01 7.06 5.81
N HIS A 62 -1.74 6.71 5.59
CA HIS A 62 -0.62 7.64 5.66
C HIS A 62 0.56 7.15 4.82
N THR A 63 1.28 8.10 4.21
CA THR A 63 2.60 7.86 3.63
C THR A 63 3.60 8.65 4.45
N GLY A 64 4.43 7.95 5.20
CA GLY A 64 5.50 8.54 6.02
C GLY A 64 6.83 8.60 5.26
N PRO A 65 7.90 9.10 5.89
CA PRO A 65 9.21 9.28 5.28
C PRO A 65 9.86 7.98 4.75
N GLY A 66 9.54 6.84 5.36
CA GLY A 66 10.11 5.54 5.00
C GLY A 66 9.12 4.39 5.04
N TYR A 67 7.82 4.66 5.11
CA TYR A 67 6.80 3.60 5.23
C TYR A 67 5.45 4.04 4.67
N GLN A 68 4.54 3.07 4.48
CA GLN A 68 3.12 3.35 4.26
C GLN A 68 2.24 2.55 5.21
N ALA A 69 1.24 3.22 5.79
CA ALA A 69 0.21 2.60 6.61
C ALA A 69 -1.10 2.46 5.82
N TRP A 70 -1.67 1.26 5.87
CA TRP A 70 -2.88 0.88 5.14
C TRP A 70 -3.87 0.19 6.07
N LEU A 71 -5.15 0.56 6.00
CA LEU A 71 -6.22 -0.21 6.60
C LEU A 71 -6.78 -1.19 5.57
N LEU A 72 -6.65 -2.49 5.85
CA LEU A 72 -7.19 -3.54 5.00
C LEU A 72 -8.52 -4.02 5.58
N CYS A 73 -9.52 -4.03 4.72
CA CYS A 73 -10.88 -4.43 5.04
C CYS A 73 -11.26 -5.64 4.19
N TRP A 74 -11.65 -6.72 4.84
CA TRP A 74 -11.91 -8.01 4.22
C TRP A 74 -13.29 -8.48 4.63
N LYS A 75 -14.14 -8.76 3.64
CA LYS A 75 -15.36 -9.52 3.89
C LYS A 75 -15.01 -10.97 4.23
N ARG A 76 -15.88 -11.63 4.99
CA ARG A 76 -15.81 -13.08 5.22
C ARG A 76 -15.60 -13.83 3.90
N GLY A 77 -14.67 -14.78 3.90
CA GLY A 77 -14.26 -15.57 2.74
C GLY A 77 -13.27 -14.89 1.80
N GLN A 78 -12.90 -13.62 2.03
CA GLN A 78 -11.89 -12.95 1.20
C GLN A 78 -10.47 -13.22 1.70
N PHE A 79 -9.58 -13.51 0.76
CA PHE A 79 -8.15 -13.69 0.98
C PHE A 79 -7.36 -12.87 -0.04
N SER A 80 -6.13 -12.53 0.33
CA SER A 80 -5.13 -12.04 -0.62
C SER A 80 -4.71 -13.19 -1.54
N PRO A 81 -4.15 -12.87 -2.72
CA PRO A 81 -3.30 -13.83 -3.43
C PRO A 81 -2.11 -14.25 -2.56
N ILE A 82 -1.44 -15.34 -2.94
CA ILE A 82 -0.16 -15.72 -2.35
C ILE A 82 0.88 -14.70 -2.83
N HIS A 83 1.56 -14.03 -1.91
CA HIS A 83 2.49 -12.96 -2.25
C HIS A 83 3.68 -12.86 -1.30
N ASP A 84 4.74 -12.18 -1.77
CA ASP A 84 5.82 -11.65 -0.93
C ASP A 84 5.77 -10.12 -0.82
N HIS A 85 6.66 -9.55 -0.01
CA HIS A 85 6.76 -8.11 0.23
C HIS A 85 7.94 -7.44 -0.49
N THR A 86 8.64 -8.17 -1.38
CA THR A 86 9.75 -7.66 -2.23
C THR A 86 10.73 -6.73 -1.47
N GLY A 87 11.21 -7.19 -0.30
CA GLY A 87 12.22 -6.46 0.50
C GLY A 87 11.65 -5.39 1.44
N SER A 88 10.33 -5.27 1.55
CA SER A 88 9.68 -4.47 2.59
C SER A 88 9.38 -5.35 3.81
N ALA A 89 9.72 -4.88 5.01
CA ALA A 89 9.16 -5.44 6.23
C ALA A 89 7.66 -5.13 6.29
N CYS A 90 6.87 -6.05 6.86
CA CYS A 90 5.42 -5.93 7.00
C CYS A 90 5.01 -6.15 8.46
N GLY A 91 4.44 -5.12 9.07
CA GLY A 91 3.80 -5.22 10.39
C GLY A 91 2.29 -5.21 10.23
N VAL A 92 1.60 -6.19 10.80
CA VAL A 92 0.15 -6.32 10.78
C VAL A 92 -0.40 -6.25 12.19
N ARG A 93 -1.46 -5.48 12.41
CA ARG A 93 -2.26 -5.47 13.65
C ARG A 93 -3.70 -5.82 13.32
N VAL A 94 -4.24 -6.88 13.93
CA VAL A 94 -5.65 -7.24 13.80
C VAL A 94 -6.51 -6.30 14.64
N ILE A 95 -7.30 -5.47 13.97
CA ILE A 95 -8.15 -4.43 14.57
C ILE A 95 -9.53 -4.98 14.95
N GLN A 96 -10.10 -5.82 14.09
CA GLN A 96 -11.40 -6.46 14.29
C GLN A 96 -11.44 -7.81 13.60
N GLY A 97 -12.14 -8.79 14.18
CA GLY A 97 -12.32 -10.12 13.62
C GLY A 97 -11.14 -11.04 13.92
N VAL A 98 -10.98 -12.05 13.08
CA VAL A 98 -9.88 -13.04 13.17
C VAL A 98 -9.24 -13.14 11.79
N ALA A 99 -7.93 -12.87 11.73
CA ALA A 99 -7.16 -13.07 10.50
C ALA A 99 -6.70 -14.52 10.40
N THR A 100 -6.69 -15.06 9.20
CA THR A 100 -6.07 -16.35 8.88
C THR A 100 -4.89 -16.10 7.97
N GLU A 101 -3.72 -16.56 8.38
CA GLU A 101 -2.48 -16.48 7.62
C GLU A 101 -2.01 -17.87 7.23
N THR A 102 -1.75 -18.08 5.94
CA THR A 102 -1.15 -19.31 5.41
C THR A 102 0.25 -18.99 4.90
N PRO A 103 1.31 -19.44 5.58
CA PRO A 103 2.68 -19.26 5.10
C PRO A 103 3.01 -20.26 3.99
N TYR A 104 3.89 -19.88 3.08
CA TYR A 104 4.39 -20.71 1.99
C TYR A 104 5.92 -20.67 1.97
N ARG A 105 6.52 -21.80 1.59
CA ARG A 105 7.97 -21.90 1.38
C ARG A 105 8.26 -22.30 -0.05
N LYS A 106 9.13 -21.55 -0.71
CA LYS A 106 9.65 -21.90 -2.03
C LYS A 106 10.73 -22.98 -1.90
N ARG A 107 10.55 -24.10 -2.60
CA ARG A 107 11.57 -25.15 -2.72
C ARG A 107 12.64 -24.75 -3.74
N ARG A 108 13.75 -25.50 -3.76
CA ARG A 108 14.85 -25.32 -4.72
C ARG A 108 14.39 -25.47 -6.18
N ASP A 109 13.41 -26.33 -6.45
CA ASP A 109 12.80 -26.53 -7.77
C ASP A 109 11.79 -25.42 -8.16
N GLY A 110 11.61 -24.41 -7.31
CA GLY A 110 10.71 -23.29 -7.54
C GLY A 110 9.26 -23.52 -7.12
N ARG A 111 8.87 -24.73 -6.71
CA ARG A 111 7.50 -25.04 -6.24
C ARG A 111 7.23 -24.42 -4.87
N LEU A 112 5.99 -24.00 -4.65
CA LEU A 112 5.54 -23.59 -3.32
C LEU A 112 5.05 -24.79 -2.51
N VAL A 113 5.43 -24.83 -1.24
CA VAL A 113 4.90 -25.74 -0.24
C VAL A 113 4.07 -24.93 0.75
N ARG A 114 2.79 -25.26 0.83
CA ARG A 114 1.84 -24.68 1.78
C ARG A 114 2.19 -25.11 3.20
N GLY A 115 2.34 -24.16 4.11
CA GLY A 115 2.49 -24.39 5.54
C GLY A 115 1.14 -24.50 6.26
N ARG A 116 1.18 -24.79 7.56
CA ARG A 116 -0.02 -24.81 8.39
C ARG A 116 -0.56 -23.39 8.56
N ALA A 117 -1.84 -23.21 8.22
CA ALA A 117 -2.54 -21.95 8.46
C ALA A 117 -2.62 -21.63 9.97
N LYS A 118 -2.51 -20.35 10.30
CA LYS A 118 -2.57 -19.82 11.66
C LYS A 118 -3.71 -18.80 11.74
N THR A 119 -4.40 -18.78 12.88
CA THR A 119 -5.44 -17.78 13.16
C THR A 119 -4.93 -16.76 14.17
N HIS A 120 -5.31 -15.51 13.96
CA HIS A 120 -4.82 -14.35 14.69
C HIS A 120 -6.02 -13.51 15.14
N PRO A 121 -6.43 -13.60 16.41
CA PRO A 121 -7.59 -12.86 16.90
C PRO A 121 -7.33 -11.34 16.95
N THR A 122 -8.41 -10.58 17.15
CA THR A 122 -8.32 -9.14 17.46
C THR A 122 -7.39 -8.94 18.63
N GLY A 123 -6.35 -8.11 18.46
CA GLY A 123 -5.30 -8.01 19.48
C GLY A 123 -3.91 -8.37 18.97
N THR A 124 -3.84 -9.30 18.02
CA THR A 124 -2.56 -9.85 17.57
C THR A 124 -1.78 -8.88 16.69
N VAL A 125 -0.46 -8.84 16.92
CA VAL A 125 0.53 -8.29 15.99
C VAL A 125 1.24 -9.43 15.28
N ILE A 126 1.37 -9.32 13.97
CA ILE A 126 2.14 -10.24 13.13
C ILE A 126 3.24 -9.40 12.49
N ALA A 127 4.48 -9.89 12.54
CA ALA A 127 5.57 -9.30 11.79
C ALA A 127 6.05 -10.31 10.76
N SER A 128 6.28 -9.81 9.55
CA SER A 128 6.89 -10.54 8.46
C SER A 128 8.07 -9.71 7.96
N ILE A 129 9.16 -10.39 7.62
CA ILE A 129 10.38 -9.77 7.11
C ILE A 129 10.68 -10.28 5.69
N ASP A 130 11.20 -9.39 4.86
CA ASP A 130 11.77 -9.68 3.54
C ASP A 130 10.85 -10.46 2.58
N ALA A 131 11.25 -11.67 2.22
CA ALA A 131 10.69 -12.50 1.16
C ALA A 131 9.74 -13.59 1.69
N ASP A 132 9.25 -13.44 2.92
CA ASP A 132 8.18 -14.30 3.45
C ASP A 132 7.01 -14.32 2.46
N ILE A 133 6.60 -15.53 2.08
CA ILE A 133 5.51 -15.75 1.14
C ILE A 133 4.28 -16.18 1.93
N HIS A 134 3.17 -15.46 1.81
CA HIS A 134 1.94 -15.83 2.50
C HIS A 134 0.66 -15.46 1.73
N ALA A 135 -0.44 -16.05 2.15
CA ALA A 135 -1.79 -15.56 1.88
C ALA A 135 -2.46 -15.24 3.21
N MET A 136 -3.15 -14.10 3.29
CA MET A 136 -3.87 -13.66 4.48
C MET A 136 -5.31 -13.29 4.15
N GLY A 137 -6.23 -13.55 5.06
CA GLY A 137 -7.64 -13.21 4.86
C GLY A 137 -8.54 -13.57 6.01
N CYS A 138 -9.83 -13.67 5.72
CA CYS A 138 -10.89 -13.98 6.65
C CYS A 138 -11.65 -15.22 6.16
N LEU A 139 -11.82 -16.22 7.03
CA LEU A 139 -12.55 -17.43 6.67
C LEU A 139 -14.03 -17.14 6.38
N PRO A 140 -14.70 -17.93 5.51
CA PRO A 140 -16.13 -17.75 5.21
C PRO A 140 -17.04 -17.90 6.43
N ASP A 141 -16.69 -18.80 7.34
CA ASP A 141 -17.43 -19.14 8.57
C ASP A 141 -17.07 -18.25 9.77
N ALA A 142 -16.15 -17.28 9.59
CA ALA A 142 -15.78 -16.35 10.65
C ALA A 142 -16.99 -15.55 11.17
N ALA A 143 -17.03 -15.28 12.47
CA ALA A 143 -18.16 -14.55 13.08
C ALA A 143 -18.33 -13.12 12.52
N ASN A 144 -17.23 -12.46 12.19
CA ASN A 144 -17.19 -11.06 11.74
C ASN A 144 -16.29 -10.90 10.52
N ASP A 145 -16.52 -9.81 9.77
CA ASP A 145 -15.54 -9.29 8.80
C ASP A 145 -14.22 -8.93 9.49
N LEU A 146 -13.12 -8.98 8.74
CA LEU A 146 -11.78 -8.67 9.22
C LEU A 146 -11.40 -7.23 8.88
N ILE A 147 -10.78 -6.56 9.86
CA ILE A 147 -10.08 -5.28 9.67
C ILE A 147 -8.68 -5.42 10.23
N SER A 148 -7.67 -5.11 9.42
CA SER A 148 -6.27 -5.18 9.81
C SER A 148 -5.53 -3.90 9.41
N LEU A 149 -4.67 -3.39 10.28
CA LEU A 149 -3.71 -2.33 9.95
C LEU A 149 -2.43 -3.00 9.43
N HIS A 150 -1.97 -2.59 8.26
CA HIS A 150 -0.72 -3.05 7.66
C HIS A 150 0.22 -1.86 7.52
N ILE A 151 1.48 -2.04 7.92
CA ILE A 151 2.54 -1.06 7.75
C ILE A 151 3.68 -1.73 6.99
N TYR A 152 4.02 -1.15 5.84
CA TYR A 152 5.12 -1.62 5.00
C TYR A 152 6.29 -0.65 5.07
N SER A 153 7.50 -1.17 5.34
CA SER A 153 8.73 -0.40 5.51
C SER A 153 9.94 -1.11 4.88
N PRO A 154 10.60 -0.55 3.84
CA PRO A 154 10.23 0.66 3.11
C PRO A 154 8.80 0.62 2.54
N ALA A 155 8.31 1.77 2.10
CA ALA A 155 7.05 1.84 1.38
C ALA A 155 7.04 0.84 0.21
N LEU A 156 5.94 0.09 0.10
CA LEU A 156 5.88 -1.07 -0.78
C LEU A 156 5.80 -0.64 -2.25
N THR A 157 6.83 -0.95 -3.03
CA THR A 157 6.92 -0.60 -4.46
C THR A 157 6.30 -1.67 -5.38
N GLY A 158 6.13 -2.89 -4.87
CA GLY A 158 5.52 -4.02 -5.57
C GLY A 158 5.48 -5.28 -4.71
N MET A 159 4.74 -6.29 -5.19
CA MET A 159 4.70 -7.64 -4.61
C MET A 159 4.91 -8.64 -5.75
N LYS A 160 5.55 -9.77 -5.47
CA LYS A 160 5.45 -10.93 -6.37
C LYS A 160 4.27 -11.77 -5.95
N PHE A 161 3.47 -12.19 -6.92
CA PHE A 161 2.34 -13.07 -6.73
C PHE A 161 2.68 -14.49 -7.20
N TYR A 162 2.14 -15.47 -6.51
CA TYR A 162 2.40 -16.89 -6.74
C TYR A 162 1.11 -17.68 -6.85
N SER A 163 1.17 -18.86 -7.46
CA SER A 163 0.13 -19.90 -7.38
C SER A 163 0.71 -21.19 -6.83
N GLU A 164 -0.15 -22.04 -6.26
CA GLU A 164 0.25 -23.39 -5.86
C GLU A 164 0.55 -24.28 -7.09
N ASP A 165 -0.11 -23.97 -8.21
CA ASP A 165 -0.11 -24.79 -9.42
C ASP A 165 1.11 -24.63 -10.36
N LEU A 166 2.10 -23.77 -10.05
CA LEU A 166 3.20 -23.49 -10.99
C LEU A 166 4.62 -23.48 -10.37
N VAL A 167 5.46 -24.38 -10.89
CA VAL A 167 6.86 -24.07 -11.19
C VAL A 167 6.83 -22.94 -12.21
N VAL A 168 7.00 -21.68 -11.79
CA VAL A 168 7.19 -20.60 -12.76
C VAL A 168 8.58 -20.79 -13.36
N LYS A 169 8.67 -21.37 -14.57
CA LYS A 169 9.85 -21.23 -15.42
C LYS A 169 10.03 -19.74 -15.67
N VAL A 170 10.97 -19.12 -14.95
CA VAL A 170 11.44 -17.77 -15.25
C VAL A 170 12.10 -17.85 -16.61
N THR A 171 11.41 -17.42 -17.66
CA THR A 171 12.09 -17.04 -18.90
C THR A 171 12.71 -15.67 -18.63
N PRO A 172 14.04 -15.50 -18.79
CA PRO A 172 14.63 -14.17 -18.66
C PRO A 172 13.98 -13.27 -19.70
N SER A 173 13.50 -12.10 -19.28
CA SER A 173 13.11 -11.07 -20.23
C SER A 173 14.35 -10.74 -21.06
N ARG A 174 14.25 -10.87 -22.38
CA ARG A 174 15.26 -10.30 -23.28
C ARG A 174 15.41 -8.85 -22.87
N ARG A 175 16.63 -8.44 -22.48
CA ARG A 175 16.98 -7.03 -22.36
C ARG A 175 16.59 -6.36 -23.68
N ARG A 176 15.51 -5.59 -23.69
CA ARG A 176 15.32 -4.60 -24.75
C ARG A 176 16.42 -3.57 -24.53
N ARG A 177 17.44 -3.58 -25.40
CA ARG A 177 18.27 -2.41 -25.60
C ARG A 177 17.32 -1.25 -25.91
N ILE A 178 17.32 -0.23 -25.07
CA ILE A 178 16.76 1.06 -25.42
C ILE A 178 17.62 1.56 -26.57
N ALA A 179 17.06 1.62 -27.78
CA ALA A 179 17.68 2.35 -28.87
C ALA A 179 17.62 3.84 -28.50
N THR A 180 18.78 4.48 -28.37
CA THR A 180 18.89 5.94 -28.33
C THR A 180 18.34 6.49 -29.64
N ALA A 181 17.33 7.35 -29.56
CA ALA A 181 16.84 8.09 -30.71
C ALA A 181 17.92 9.08 -31.20
N PRO A 182 18.11 9.25 -32.52
CA PRO A 182 18.99 10.30 -33.01
C PRO A 182 18.33 11.67 -32.78
N ALA A 183 19.17 12.67 -32.50
CA ALA A 183 18.75 14.06 -32.31
C ALA A 183 18.03 14.57 -33.57
N ALA A 184 16.80 15.06 -33.39
CA ALA A 184 16.04 15.70 -34.45
C ALA A 184 16.68 17.06 -34.78
N THR A 185 17.17 17.21 -36.01
CA THR A 185 17.63 18.50 -36.54
C THR A 185 16.42 19.41 -36.77
N LEU A 186 16.36 20.52 -36.04
CA LEU A 186 15.34 21.54 -36.18
C LEU A 186 15.52 22.25 -37.53
N ARG A 187 14.57 22.12 -38.46
CA ARG A 187 14.47 23.00 -39.63
C ARG A 187 13.59 24.19 -39.28
N VAL A 188 14.17 25.38 -39.30
CA VAL A 188 13.47 26.66 -39.17
C VAL A 188 12.70 26.91 -40.47
N ALA A 189 11.37 27.01 -40.37
CA ALA A 189 10.54 27.50 -41.46
C ALA A 189 10.41 29.02 -41.35
N GLU A 190 10.84 29.73 -42.39
CA GLU A 190 10.70 31.19 -42.50
C GLU A 190 9.21 31.57 -42.60
N ARG A 191 8.76 32.44 -41.71
CA ARG A 191 7.42 33.03 -41.74
C ARG A 191 7.40 34.19 -42.72
N THR A 192 6.68 34.03 -43.82
CA THR A 192 6.21 35.15 -44.65
C THR A 192 5.08 35.87 -43.91
N THR A 193 5.31 37.12 -43.52
CA THR A 193 4.30 38.00 -42.92
C THR A 193 3.51 38.69 -44.03
N LYS A 194 2.19 38.45 -44.09
CA LYS A 194 1.26 39.37 -44.75
C LYS A 194 0.46 40.12 -43.68
N ARG A 195 0.59 41.44 -43.76
CA ARG A 195 0.10 42.48 -42.85
C ARG A 195 -1.28 42.98 -43.34
N PRO A 196 -2.29 43.19 -42.49
CA PRO A 196 -3.40 44.05 -42.84
C PRO A 196 -3.15 45.48 -42.35
N LEU A 197 -3.46 46.45 -43.19
CA LEU A 197 -3.45 47.88 -42.86
C LEU A 197 -4.61 48.23 -41.91
N ALA A 198 -4.33 49.12 -40.96
CA ALA A 198 -5.32 49.77 -40.12
C ALA A 198 -5.66 51.16 -40.66
N GLY A 199 -6.95 51.51 -40.61
CA GLY A 199 -7.45 52.74 -39.98
C GLY A 199 -7.58 54.02 -40.81
N ALA A 200 -8.83 54.51 -40.91
CA ALA A 200 -9.29 55.92 -40.84
C ALA A 200 -10.84 55.86 -40.88
N GLY A 201 -11.68 56.61 -40.18
CA GLY A 201 -11.61 57.75 -39.27
C GLY A 201 -13.07 58.12 -38.92
N ARG A 202 -13.27 58.74 -37.74
CA ARG A 202 -14.51 59.25 -37.08
C ARG A 202 -15.41 60.19 -37.95
N PRO A 203 -16.46 60.86 -37.39
CA PRO A 203 -17.61 60.47 -36.53
C PRO A 203 -18.96 61.05 -37.07
N SER A 204 -20.13 60.79 -36.45
CA SER A 204 -21.09 61.85 -36.01
C SER A 204 -22.47 61.35 -35.54
N ARG A 205 -22.99 62.08 -34.53
CA ARG A 205 -24.40 62.52 -34.28
C ARG A 205 -25.52 61.54 -33.89
N ALA A 206 -25.85 61.62 -32.59
CA ALA A 206 -27.15 62.00 -32.00
C ALA A 206 -28.47 61.77 -32.77
N ARG A 207 -29.43 61.09 -32.11
CA ARG A 207 -30.77 61.57 -31.67
C ARG A 207 -31.55 60.37 -31.06
N ARG A 208 -32.13 60.52 -29.85
CA ARG A 208 -33.58 60.45 -29.52
C ARG A 208 -34.35 59.35 -30.29
N ALA A 209 -35.15 58.48 -29.68
CA ALA A 209 -35.99 58.60 -28.49
C ALA A 209 -36.07 57.28 -27.72
#